data_AF-A0A9W4JP72-F1
#
_entry.id   AF-A0A9W4JP72-F1
#
_cell.length_a   1.000
_cell.length_b   1.000
_cell.length_c   1.000
_cell.angle_alpha   90.00
_cell.angle_beta   90.00
_cell.angle_gamma   90.00
#
_symmetry.space_group_name_H-M   'P 1'
#
loop_
_entity.id
_entity.type
_entity.pdbx_description
1 polymer ?
#
loop_
_entity_poly.entity_id
_entity_poly.type
_entity_poly.pdbx_seq_one_letter_code
_entity_poly.pdbx_strand_id
1 'polypeptide(L)'
;MLNAYPITAFPTKEVYQYEINVLHGTTNETDRRVLRKCWNSDIRKERIPDGIWDGGRICWSLRQFNGWNEEVIFKSDMARDLKTVDLKKNPTLRMSVMPKRKVQLSKISDWLATGSTLDETVIEALSFLDHLLREWPTQQFVAIKRAFFFDHLDDNPKLQDDFHRPLANFGASVYRGIYQAIRPTP
;
A
#
# COMPACT_ATOMS: atom_id res chain seq x y z
N MET A 1 10.72 24.52 -16.58
CA MET A 1 10.15 24.26 -15.25
C MET A 1 9.95 22.76 -15.12
N LEU A 2 10.55 22.12 -14.11
CA LEU A 2 10.42 20.68 -13.89
C LEU A 2 9.25 20.44 -12.93
N ASN A 3 8.40 19.45 -13.22
CA ASN A 3 7.31 19.00 -12.35
C ASN A 3 7.83 18.14 -11.19
N ALA A 4 8.85 18.63 -10.49
CA ALA A 4 9.46 17.99 -9.34
C ALA A 4 9.45 18.95 -8.15
N TYR A 5 9.04 18.44 -7.00
CA TYR A 5 8.96 19.20 -5.76
C TYR A 5 10.01 18.65 -4.78
N PRO A 6 10.93 19.48 -4.26
CA PRO A 6 11.98 19.01 -3.38
C PRO A 6 11.42 18.59 -2.02
N ILE A 7 11.88 17.45 -1.51
CA ILE A 7 11.64 17.04 -0.12
C ILE A 7 12.63 17.81 0.75
N THR A 8 12.12 18.69 1.61
CA THR A 8 12.95 19.57 2.45
C THR A 8 13.36 18.94 3.78
N ALA A 9 12.60 17.96 4.26
CA ALA A 9 12.84 17.28 5.52
C ALA A 9 12.61 15.77 5.37
N PHE A 10 13.60 14.98 5.79
CA PHE A 10 13.48 13.53 5.83
C PHE A 10 13.14 13.07 7.25
N PRO A 11 12.23 12.10 7.41
CA PRO A 11 11.97 11.50 8.71
C PRO A 11 13.22 10.77 9.21
N THR A 12 13.56 10.93 10.48
CA THR A 12 14.71 10.26 11.12
C THR A 12 14.31 9.11 12.03
N LYS A 13 13.02 9.00 12.35
CA LYS A 13 12.50 7.97 13.25
C LYS A 13 12.62 6.60 12.59
N GLU A 14 13.06 5.63 13.37
CA GLU A 14 13.16 4.25 12.92
C GLU A 14 11.76 3.63 12.75
N VAL A 15 11.66 2.73 11.78
CA VAL A 15 10.41 2.03 11.43
C VAL A 15 10.66 0.54 11.45
N TYR A 16 9.69 -0.23 11.93
CA TYR A 16 9.80 -1.67 12.02
C TYR A 16 9.10 -2.31 10.83
N GLN A 17 9.85 -3.14 10.09
CA GLN A 17 9.35 -3.90 8.96
C GLN A 17 8.93 -5.30 9.40
N TYR A 18 7.76 -5.71 8.91
CA TYR A 18 7.14 -6.98 9.17
C TYR A 18 6.82 -7.71 7.87
N GLU A 19 6.84 -9.03 7.91
CA GLU A 19 6.31 -9.87 6.84
C GLU A 19 4.91 -10.36 7.20
N ILE A 20 4.00 -10.22 6.26
CA ILE A 20 2.62 -10.71 6.32
C ILE A 20 2.54 -12.01 5.53
N ASN A 21 2.05 -13.05 6.21
CA ASN A 21 1.69 -14.31 5.59
C ASN A 21 0.20 -14.57 5.86
N VAL A 22 -0.53 -14.91 4.81
CA VAL A 22 -1.93 -15.32 4.92
C VAL A 22 -2.01 -16.78 4.48
N LEU A 23 -2.52 -17.62 5.35
CA LEU A 23 -2.68 -19.05 5.14
C LEU A 23 -4.15 -19.38 4.91
N HIS A 24 -4.41 -20.14 3.85
CA HIS A 24 -5.68 -20.82 3.61
C HIS A 24 -5.45 -22.32 3.77
N GLY A 25 -5.87 -22.88 4.92
CA GLY A 25 -5.50 -24.25 5.29
C GLY A 25 -3.98 -24.36 5.49
N THR A 26 -3.30 -25.09 4.60
CA THR A 26 -1.85 -25.29 4.64
C THR A 26 -1.09 -24.48 3.59
N THR A 27 -1.79 -23.74 2.71
CA THR A 27 -1.17 -23.02 1.60
C THR A 27 -1.07 -21.52 1.88
N ASN A 28 0.08 -20.93 1.54
CA ASN A 28 0.27 -19.47 1.57
C ASN A 28 -0.48 -18.82 0.41
N GLU A 29 -1.37 -17.91 0.74
CA GLU A 29 -2.10 -17.11 -0.22
C GLU A 29 -1.19 -16.05 -0.85
N THR A 30 -1.38 -15.84 -2.15
CA THR A 30 -0.59 -14.89 -2.96
C THR A 30 -1.46 -13.90 -3.71
N ASP A 31 -2.77 -14.14 -3.80
CA ASP A 31 -3.70 -13.20 -4.43
C ASP A 31 -3.75 -11.90 -3.63
N ARG A 32 -3.30 -10.81 -4.26
CA ARG A 32 -3.29 -9.45 -3.69
C ARG A 32 -4.68 -8.99 -3.26
N ARG A 33 -5.75 -9.49 -3.89
CA ARG A 33 -7.13 -9.16 -3.52
C ARG A 33 -7.47 -9.77 -2.16
N VAL A 34 -7.05 -11.00 -1.92
CA VAL A 34 -7.23 -11.68 -0.62
C VAL A 34 -6.37 -11.01 0.45
N LEU A 35 -5.09 -10.77 0.15
CA LEU A 35 -4.18 -10.07 1.08
C LEU A 35 -4.72 -8.69 1.47
N ARG A 36 -5.27 -7.93 0.51
CA ARG A 36 -5.90 -6.63 0.77
C ARG A 36 -7.10 -6.76 1.71
N LYS A 37 -7.93 -7.79 1.54
CA LYS A 37 -9.08 -8.03 2.41
C LYS A 37 -8.64 -8.42 3.83
N CYS A 38 -7.65 -9.30 3.96
CA CYS A 38 -7.04 -9.63 5.26
C CYS A 38 -6.43 -8.40 5.92
N TRP A 39 -5.67 -7.61 5.16
CA TRP A 39 -5.13 -6.35 5.64
C TRP A 39 -6.26 -5.45 6.12
N ASN A 40 -7.35 -5.26 5.39
CA ASN A 40 -8.44 -4.37 5.81
C ASN A 40 -9.34 -4.90 6.94
N SER A 41 -9.04 -6.06 7.52
CA SER A 41 -9.78 -6.63 8.66
C SER A 41 -9.64 -5.81 9.95
N ASP A 42 -10.63 -5.93 10.83
CA ASP A 42 -10.65 -5.24 12.13
C ASP A 42 -9.54 -5.75 13.05
N ILE A 43 -9.28 -7.07 13.06
CA ILE A 43 -8.17 -7.70 13.79
C ILE A 43 -6.84 -7.02 13.45
N ARG A 44 -6.56 -6.79 12.15
CA ARG A 44 -5.35 -6.07 11.73
C ARG A 44 -5.33 -4.65 12.31
N LYS A 45 -6.42 -3.91 12.17
CA LYS A 45 -6.52 -2.50 12.58
C LYS A 45 -6.40 -2.33 14.10
N GLU A 46 -6.81 -3.32 14.88
CA GLU A 46 -6.65 -3.33 16.34
C GLU A 46 -5.18 -3.58 16.73
N ARG A 47 -4.52 -4.54 16.09
CA ARG A 47 -3.12 -4.90 16.37
C ARG A 47 -2.13 -3.83 15.86
N ILE A 48 -2.34 -3.36 14.64
CA ILE A 48 -1.44 -2.43 13.93
C ILE A 48 -2.23 -1.24 13.33
N PRO A 49 -2.82 -0.35 14.17
CA PRO A 49 -3.51 0.87 13.73
C PRO A 49 -2.66 1.79 12.85
N ASP A 50 -1.35 1.86 13.09
CA ASP A 50 -0.39 2.70 12.36
C ASP A 50 0.27 1.98 11.17
N GLY A 51 -0.27 0.81 10.79
CA GLY A 51 0.34 -0.07 9.79
C GLY A 51 0.22 0.49 8.38
N ILE A 52 1.35 0.53 7.66
CA ILE A 52 1.44 0.82 6.22
C ILE A 52 1.76 -0.46 5.48
N TRP A 53 1.07 -0.72 4.36
CA TRP A 53 1.20 -1.96 3.60
C TRP A 53 1.68 -1.72 2.17
N ASP A 54 2.54 -2.61 1.68
CA ASP A 54 3.14 -2.54 0.35
C ASP A 54 2.22 -3.02 -0.79
N GLY A 55 1.05 -3.60 -0.47
CA GLY A 55 0.20 -4.26 -1.45
C GLY A 55 0.56 -5.73 -1.72
N GLY A 56 1.52 -6.27 -0.98
CA GLY A 56 2.06 -7.63 -1.05
C GLY A 56 2.25 -8.23 0.33
N ARG A 57 3.49 -8.62 0.68
CA ARG A 57 3.81 -9.35 1.92
C ARG A 57 4.55 -8.50 2.95
N ILE A 58 4.74 -7.21 2.71
CA ILE A 58 5.52 -6.37 3.61
C ILE A 58 4.61 -5.30 4.22
N CYS A 59 4.76 -5.08 5.51
CA CYS A 59 4.21 -3.90 6.14
C CYS A 59 5.20 -3.26 7.11
N TRP A 60 4.87 -2.04 7.49
CA TRP A 60 5.67 -1.22 8.38
C TRP A 60 4.81 -0.66 9.50
N SER A 61 5.42 -0.47 10.67
CA SER A 61 4.80 0.21 11.81
C SER A 61 5.85 1.00 12.58
N LEU A 62 5.44 2.09 13.22
CA LEU A 62 6.26 2.85 14.14
C LEU A 62 6.38 2.19 15.51
N ARG A 63 5.49 1.23 15.83
CA ARG A 63 5.48 0.50 17.08
C ARG A 63 6.13 -0.86 16.90
N GLN A 64 7.03 -1.20 17.81
CA GLN A 64 7.65 -2.52 17.85
C GLN A 64 6.74 -3.52 18.55
N PHE A 65 6.46 -4.64 17.90
CA PHE A 65 5.79 -5.80 18.47
C PHE A 65 6.46 -7.11 17.99
N ASN A 66 6.27 -8.20 18.74
CA ASN A 66 6.91 -9.50 18.52
C ASN A 66 6.29 -10.35 17.39
N GLY A 67 5.37 -9.77 16.62
CA GLY A 67 4.51 -10.49 15.69
C GLY A 67 3.28 -11.11 16.36
N TRP A 68 2.37 -11.60 15.54
CA TRP A 68 1.15 -12.27 15.98
C TRP A 68 0.63 -13.19 14.87
N ASN A 69 -0.28 -14.07 15.24
CA ASN A 69 -0.83 -15.06 14.34
C ASN A 69 -2.28 -15.35 14.73
N GLU A 70 -3.22 -14.88 13.91
CA GLU A 70 -4.65 -14.91 14.24
C GLU A 70 -5.50 -15.29 13.04
N GLU A 71 -6.70 -15.80 13.34
CA GLU A 71 -7.68 -16.16 12.34
C GLU A 71 -8.56 -14.95 12.00
N VAL A 72 -8.58 -14.61 10.71
CA VAL A 72 -9.45 -13.60 10.13
C VAL A 72 -10.65 -14.29 9.51
N ILE A 73 -11.82 -14.10 10.12
CA ILE A 73 -13.08 -14.65 9.65
C ILE A 73 -13.77 -13.61 8.77
N PHE A 74 -14.00 -13.94 7.51
CA PHE A 74 -14.76 -13.08 6.61
C PHE A 74 -16.25 -13.40 6.70
N LYS A 75 -17.07 -12.38 6.95
CA LYS A 75 -18.53 -12.50 6.82
C LYS A 75 -18.90 -12.60 5.33
N SER A 76 -19.94 -13.38 5.04
CA SER A 76 -20.36 -13.89 3.72
C SER A 76 -20.41 -12.89 2.56
N ASP A 77 -20.57 -11.60 2.80
CA ASP A 77 -20.64 -10.59 1.73
C ASP A 77 -19.28 -10.35 1.06
N MET A 78 -18.18 -10.58 1.79
CA MET A 78 -16.81 -10.41 1.29
C MET A 78 -16.34 -11.59 0.41
N ALA A 79 -17.08 -12.69 0.36
CA ALA A 79 -16.72 -13.87 -0.44
C ALA A 79 -17.09 -13.74 -1.93
N ARG A 80 -18.02 -12.84 -2.31
CA ARG A 80 -18.47 -12.70 -3.71
C ARG A 80 -17.39 -12.19 -4.67
N ASP A 81 -16.46 -11.36 -4.20
CA ASP A 81 -15.37 -10.85 -5.07
C ASP A 81 -14.14 -11.75 -5.07
N LEU A 82 -14.09 -12.75 -4.19
CA LEU A 82 -13.03 -13.76 -4.14
C LEU A 82 -13.43 -14.98 -4.97
N LYS A 83 -13.86 -14.76 -6.22
CA LYS A 83 -14.18 -15.85 -7.18
C LYS A 83 -12.98 -16.76 -7.50
N THR A 84 -11.78 -16.37 -7.08
CA THR A 84 -10.53 -17.08 -7.35
C THR A 84 -10.25 -18.23 -6.40
N VAL A 85 -10.97 -18.34 -5.28
CA VAL A 85 -10.73 -19.38 -4.29
C VAL A 85 -12.08 -20.00 -3.92
N ASP A 86 -12.16 -21.33 -3.89
CA ASP A 86 -13.33 -22.15 -3.48
C ASP A 86 -13.63 -21.95 -1.98
N LEU A 87 -13.87 -20.71 -1.60
CA LEU A 87 -14.08 -20.27 -0.23
C LEU A 87 -15.52 -20.61 0.11
N LYS A 88 -15.70 -21.55 1.04
CA LYS A 88 -16.98 -21.86 1.67
C LYS A 88 -17.66 -20.57 2.15
N LYS A 89 -18.98 -20.64 2.42
CA LYS A 89 -19.85 -19.50 2.78
C LYS A 89 -19.32 -18.53 3.86
N ASN A 90 -18.30 -18.88 4.63
CA ASN A 90 -17.48 -17.97 5.43
C ASN A 90 -16.03 -18.51 5.45
N PRO A 91 -15.10 -17.97 4.64
CA PRO A 91 -13.72 -18.41 4.70
C PRO A 91 -13.03 -17.87 5.96
N THR A 92 -12.34 -18.76 6.65
CA THR A 92 -11.40 -18.41 7.71
C THR A 92 -9.99 -18.47 7.12
N LEU A 93 -9.30 -17.33 7.13
CA LEU A 93 -7.91 -17.24 6.71
C LEU A 93 -7.05 -16.92 7.92
N ARG A 94 -5.90 -17.58 8.06
CA ARG A 94 -4.99 -17.32 9.17
C ARG A 94 -3.94 -16.32 8.74
N MET A 95 -3.92 -15.15 9.37
CA MET A 95 -2.95 -14.10 9.10
C MET A 95 -1.86 -14.12 10.17
N SER A 96 -0.62 -14.24 9.73
CA SER A 96 0.57 -14.13 10.56
C SER A 96 1.40 -12.93 10.15
N VAL A 97 1.76 -12.11 11.13
CA VAL A 97 2.66 -10.97 10.96
C VAL A 97 3.90 -11.22 11.79
N MET A 98 5.08 -11.26 11.15
CA MET A 98 6.35 -11.57 11.80
C MET A 98 7.36 -10.44 11.64
N PRO A 99 8.09 -10.06 12.70
CA PRO A 99 9.14 -9.05 12.60
C PRO A 99 10.25 -9.52 11.67
N LYS A 100 10.74 -8.61 10.81
CA LYS A 100 11.84 -8.89 9.88
C LYS A 100 13.05 -8.03 10.15
N ARG A 101 12.88 -6.71 10.02
CA ARG A 101 13.99 -5.76 9.99
C ARG A 101 13.59 -4.45 10.66
N LYS A 102 14.61 -3.70 11.08
CA LYS A 102 14.47 -2.34 11.58
C LYS A 102 15.04 -1.39 10.53
N VAL A 103 14.21 -0.52 9.99
CA VAL A 103 14.55 0.42 8.91
C VAL A 103 14.97 1.74 9.52
N GLN A 104 16.21 2.16 9.23
CA GLN A 104 16.77 3.43 9.68
C GLN A 104 16.62 4.48 8.59
N LEU A 105 15.66 5.40 8.75
CA LEU A 105 15.37 6.40 7.72
C LEU A 105 16.44 7.48 7.57
N SER A 106 17.27 7.69 8.60
CA SER A 106 18.43 8.61 8.54
C SER A 106 19.45 8.22 7.47
N LYS A 107 19.48 6.95 7.05
CA LYS A 107 20.36 6.50 5.97
C LYS A 107 20.09 7.19 4.64
N ILE A 108 18.85 7.65 4.41
CA ILE A 108 18.51 8.40 3.19
C ILE A 108 19.27 9.74 3.16
N SER A 109 19.24 10.50 4.26
CA SER A 109 19.95 11.78 4.33
C SER A 109 21.46 11.61 4.24
N ASP A 110 22.00 10.59 4.92
CA ASP A 110 23.43 10.29 4.88
C ASP A 110 23.89 9.92 3.46
N TRP A 111 23.08 9.11 2.76
CA TRP A 111 23.34 8.71 1.38
C TRP A 111 23.30 9.92 0.42
N LEU A 112 22.27 10.76 0.53
CA LEU A 112 22.15 11.97 -0.29
C LEU A 112 23.28 12.97 -0.04
N ALA A 113 23.77 13.09 1.20
CA ALA A 113 24.86 14.00 1.55
C ALA A 113 26.24 13.50 1.10
N THR A 114 26.48 12.19 1.18
CA THR A 114 27.80 11.59 0.88
C THR A 114 27.98 11.19 -0.58
N GLY A 115 26.90 11.06 -1.35
CA GLY A 115 26.95 10.53 -2.72
C GLY A 115 27.42 9.08 -2.76
N SER A 116 27.24 8.33 -1.67
CA SER A 116 27.70 6.95 -1.54
C SER A 116 26.87 5.98 -2.40
N THR A 117 27.32 4.72 -2.50
CA THR A 117 26.62 3.69 -3.26
C THR A 117 25.25 3.41 -2.65
N LEU A 118 24.24 3.23 -3.51
CA LEU A 118 22.89 2.82 -3.10
C LEU A 118 22.94 1.42 -2.49
N ASP A 119 22.91 1.34 -1.16
CA ASP A 119 22.92 0.08 -0.41
C ASP A 119 21.49 -0.46 -0.17
N GLU A 120 21.40 -1.69 0.34
CA GLU A 120 20.12 -2.34 0.63
C GLU A 120 19.30 -1.56 1.67
N THR A 121 19.96 -0.95 2.67
CA THR A 121 19.27 -0.21 3.74
C THR A 121 18.63 1.07 3.24
N VAL A 122 19.27 1.76 2.30
CA VAL A 122 18.74 2.94 1.62
C VAL A 122 17.59 2.54 0.71
N ILE A 123 17.69 1.42 -0.01
CA ILE A 123 16.59 0.90 -0.86
C ILE A 123 15.35 0.59 -0.02
N GLU A 124 15.52 -0.05 1.14
CA GLU A 124 14.41 -0.32 2.07
C GLU A 124 13.77 0.97 2.59
N ALA A 125 14.60 1.93 3.01
CA ALA A 125 14.12 3.21 3.51
C ALA A 125 13.37 4.00 2.42
N LEU A 126 13.87 4.02 1.18
CA LEU A 126 13.19 4.62 0.03
C LEU A 126 11.89 3.90 -0.31
N SER A 127 11.87 2.56 -0.21
CA SER A 127 10.66 1.76 -0.42
C SER A 127 9.59 2.10 0.62
N PHE A 128 9.96 2.21 1.89
CA PHE A 128 9.04 2.67 2.94
C PHE A 128 8.52 4.08 2.64
N LEU A 129 9.40 5.03 2.29
CA LEU A 129 9.00 6.41 2.00
C LEU A 129 8.05 6.52 0.81
N ASP A 130 8.29 5.72 -0.24
CA ASP A 130 7.43 5.62 -1.43
C ASP A 130 6.02 5.09 -1.06
N HIS A 131 5.91 4.19 -0.07
CA HIS A 131 4.61 3.72 0.44
C HIS A 131 3.96 4.71 1.40
N LEU A 132 4.74 5.35 2.27
CA LEU A 132 4.26 6.38 3.19
C LEU A 132 3.58 7.53 2.44
N LEU A 133 4.19 8.03 1.36
CA LEU A 133 3.59 9.09 0.55
C LEU A 133 2.30 8.66 -0.18
N ARG A 134 2.16 7.36 -0.45
CA ARG A 134 0.99 6.80 -1.15
C ARG A 134 -0.14 6.38 -0.22
N GLU A 135 0.11 6.27 1.09
CA GLU A 135 -0.89 5.82 2.06
C GLU A 135 -2.14 6.69 2.03
N TRP A 136 -1.99 8.01 2.19
CA TRP A 136 -3.13 8.93 2.21
C TRP A 136 -3.83 9.04 0.83
N PRO A 137 -3.12 9.26 -0.30
CA PRO A 137 -3.76 9.30 -1.61
C PRO A 137 -4.54 8.03 -1.96
N THR A 138 -4.08 6.85 -1.53
CA THR A 138 -4.77 5.58 -1.77
C THR A 138 -6.11 5.49 -1.02
N GLN A 139 -6.27 6.23 0.07
CA GLN A 139 -7.54 6.30 0.81
C GLN A 139 -8.53 7.29 0.18
N GLN A 140 -8.03 8.27 -0.58
CA GLN A 140 -8.85 9.35 -1.16
C GLN A 140 -9.18 9.12 -2.65
N PHE A 141 -8.33 8.38 -3.37
CA PHE A 141 -8.37 8.26 -4.81
C PHE A 141 -8.30 6.80 -5.26
N VAL A 142 -8.79 6.52 -6.47
CA VAL A 142 -8.56 5.23 -7.13
C VAL A 142 -7.10 5.16 -7.57
N ALA A 143 -6.33 4.28 -6.93
CA ALA A 143 -4.93 4.06 -7.24
C ALA A 143 -4.76 2.95 -8.30
N ILE A 144 -4.12 3.30 -9.42
CA ILE A 144 -3.60 2.34 -10.42
C ILE A 144 -2.08 2.43 -10.41
N LYS A 145 -1.44 1.47 -9.72
CA LYS A 145 0.02 1.46 -9.48
C LYS A 145 0.48 2.74 -8.76
N ARG A 146 1.07 3.69 -9.50
CA ARG A 146 1.59 4.98 -9.00
C ARG A 146 0.78 6.19 -9.49
N ALA A 147 -0.32 5.92 -10.19
CA ALA A 147 -1.23 6.94 -10.69
C ALA A 147 -2.50 6.94 -9.84
N PHE A 148 -2.98 8.14 -9.53
CA PHE A 148 -4.17 8.37 -8.73
C PHE A 148 -5.23 9.10 -9.56
N PHE A 149 -6.46 8.62 -9.48
CA PHE A 149 -7.61 9.14 -10.22
C PHE A 149 -8.74 9.45 -9.24
N PHE A 150 -9.51 10.50 -9.52
CA PHE A 150 -10.70 10.80 -8.73
C PHE A 150 -11.71 9.66 -8.84
N ASP A 151 -12.24 9.24 -7.70
CA ASP A 151 -13.40 8.35 -7.63
C ASP A 151 -14.69 9.18 -7.66
N HIS A 152 -15.82 8.53 -7.95
CA HIS A 152 -17.16 9.13 -7.83
C HIS A 152 -17.31 10.49 -8.55
N LEU A 153 -16.75 10.61 -9.74
CA LEU A 153 -16.84 11.85 -10.54
C LEU A 153 -18.29 12.26 -10.84
N ASP A 154 -19.23 11.30 -10.85
CA ASP A 154 -20.65 11.56 -11.07
C ASP A 154 -21.29 12.46 -9.99
N ASP A 155 -20.69 12.52 -8.78
CA ASP A 155 -21.20 13.35 -7.68
C ASP A 155 -20.81 14.83 -7.83
N ASN A 156 -19.86 15.15 -8.71
CA ASN A 156 -19.38 16.51 -8.92
C ASN A 156 -19.23 16.83 -10.42
N PRO A 157 -20.25 17.44 -11.04
CA PRO A 157 -20.27 17.72 -12.48
C PRO A 157 -19.07 18.53 -12.97
N LYS A 158 -18.53 19.43 -12.13
CA LYS A 158 -17.34 20.22 -12.49
C LYS A 158 -16.09 19.36 -12.59
N LEU A 159 -15.89 18.43 -11.64
CA LEU A 159 -14.77 17.50 -11.70
C LEU A 159 -14.93 16.49 -12.84
N GLN A 160 -16.18 16.10 -13.13
CA GLN A 160 -16.47 15.18 -14.23
C GLN A 160 -16.02 15.75 -15.58
N ASP A 161 -16.37 16.99 -15.90
CA ASP A 161 -15.96 17.64 -17.17
C ASP A 161 -14.44 17.78 -17.31
N ASP A 162 -13.75 18.06 -16.20
CA ASP A 162 -12.30 18.28 -16.22
C ASP A 162 -11.48 16.99 -16.26
N PHE A 163 -11.96 15.93 -15.59
CA PHE A 163 -11.19 14.70 -15.32
C PHE A 163 -11.75 13.44 -15.98
N HIS A 164 -12.93 13.47 -16.58
CA HIS A 164 -13.52 12.34 -17.28
C HIS A 164 -14.00 12.74 -18.69
N ARG A 165 -13.65 11.91 -19.69
CA ARG A 165 -14.15 12.09 -21.05
C ARG A 165 -14.54 10.75 -21.67
N PRO A 166 -15.82 10.52 -21.98
CA PRO A 166 -16.22 9.35 -22.75
C PRO A 166 -15.70 9.46 -24.19
N LEU A 167 -15.18 8.35 -24.73
CA LEU A 167 -14.80 8.25 -26.14
C LEU A 167 -16.00 7.71 -26.91
N ALA A 168 -16.65 8.59 -27.68
CA ALA A 168 -17.79 8.23 -28.51
C ALA A 168 -17.46 7.04 -29.42
N ASN A 169 -18.37 6.07 -29.50
CA ASN A 169 -18.30 4.89 -30.37
C ASN A 169 -17.28 3.80 -30.01
N PHE A 170 -16.55 3.91 -28.88
CA PHE A 170 -15.53 2.92 -28.49
C PHE A 170 -15.84 2.14 -27.21
N GLY A 171 -16.95 2.46 -26.51
CA GLY A 171 -17.28 1.83 -25.24
C GLY A 171 -16.21 2.05 -24.14
N ALA A 172 -15.41 3.11 -24.28
CA ALA A 172 -14.29 3.42 -23.40
C ALA A 172 -14.36 4.87 -22.93
N SER A 173 -13.74 5.16 -21.78
CA SER A 173 -13.60 6.51 -21.25
C SER A 173 -12.17 6.78 -20.81
N VAL A 174 -11.81 8.07 -20.82
CA VAL A 174 -10.52 8.57 -20.39
C VAL A 174 -10.69 9.24 -19.04
N TYR A 175 -9.85 8.85 -18.08
CA TYR A 175 -9.72 9.51 -16.79
C TYR A 175 -8.39 10.22 -16.73
N ARG A 176 -8.39 11.48 -16.31
CA ARG A 176 -7.17 12.22 -15.98
C ARG A 176 -6.81 11.97 -14.53
N GLY A 177 -5.52 11.85 -14.27
CA GLY A 177 -4.99 11.55 -12.95
C GLY A 177 -3.61 12.12 -12.75
N ILE A 178 -3.07 11.88 -11.57
CA ILE A 178 -1.76 12.39 -11.15
C ILE A 178 -0.83 11.20 -10.93
N TYR A 179 0.39 11.28 -11.48
CA TYR A 179 1.45 10.32 -11.22
C TYR A 179 2.34 10.82 -10.09
N GLN A 180 2.63 9.96 -9.12
CA GLN A 180 3.51 10.26 -7.99
C GLN A 180 4.67 9.27 -7.93
N ALA A 181 5.89 9.79 -7.79
CA ALA A 181 7.07 9.00 -7.49
C ALA A 181 8.13 9.85 -6.79
N ILE A 182 8.89 9.23 -5.90
CA ILE A 182 10.12 9.80 -5.35
C ILE A 182 11.28 9.40 -6.26
N ARG A 183 12.15 10.34 -6.58
CA ARG A 183 13.41 10.06 -7.28
C ARG A 183 14.55 10.82 -6.62
N PRO A 184 15.72 10.18 -6.46
CA PRO A 184 16.94 10.92 -6.14
C PRO A 184 17.31 11.82 -7.31
N THR A 185 17.77 13.02 -7.01
CA THR A 185 18.35 13.93 -8.00
C THR A 185 19.86 13.95 -7.82
N PRO A 186 20.64 13.93 -8.92
CA PRO A 186 22.08 14.12 -8.86
C PRO A 186 22.45 15.53 -8.37
#